data_AF-A0A8B7U7B5-F1
#
_entry.id   AF-A0A8B7U7B5-F1
#
_cell.length_a   1.000
_cell.length_b   1.000
_cell.length_c   1.000
_cell.angle_alpha   90.00
_cell.angle_beta   90.00
_cell.angle_gamma   90.00
#
_symmetry.space_group_name_H-M   'P 1'
#
loop_
_entity.id
_entity.type
_entity.pdbx_description
1 polymer ?
#
loop_
_entity_poly.entity_id
_entity_poly.type
_entity_poly.pdbx_seq_one_letter_code
_entity_poly.pdbx_strand_id
1 'polypeptide(L)'
;MKMYSDAFLNDSYLKYVGWTLHDRQGEVRLKCLKALQSLYTNRELFPKLELFTNRFKDRIVSMTLDKEYDVAVEAIRLVTLILHGSEEALSNEDCENVYHLVYSAHRPVAVAAGEFLHKKLFSRHDPQAEEALAKRRGRNSPNGNLIRMLVLFFLESELHEMQPTWWTVCGRALKNC
;
A
#
# COMPACT_ATOMS: atom_id res chain seq x y z
N MET A 1 -0.59 22.75 8.48
CA MET A 1 -1.63 21.70 8.42
C MET A 1 -1.56 20.75 9.62
N LYS A 2 -0.45 20.03 9.87
CA LYS A 2 -0.35 19.08 10.99
C LYS A 2 -0.44 19.71 12.40
N MET A 3 0.26 20.83 12.63
CA MET A 3 0.35 21.48 13.96
C MET A 3 -0.91 22.26 14.37
N TYR A 4 -1.75 22.64 13.41
CA TYR A 4 -2.93 23.48 13.66
C TYR A 4 -4.04 23.09 12.67
N SER A 5 -4.51 21.85 12.82
CA SER A 5 -5.39 21.20 11.84
C SER A 5 -6.78 21.82 11.79
N ASP A 6 -7.28 22.40 12.88
CA ASP A 6 -8.61 23.02 12.91
C ASP A 6 -8.73 24.24 11.99
N ALA A 7 -7.68 25.05 11.84
CA ALA A 7 -7.73 26.21 10.93
C ALA A 7 -7.17 25.93 9.54
N PHE A 8 -6.25 24.98 9.39
CA PHE A 8 -5.49 24.80 8.13
C PHE A 8 -5.75 23.48 7.41
N LEU A 9 -6.38 22.48 8.05
CA LEU A 9 -6.73 21.23 7.39
C LEU A 9 -8.17 21.29 6.84
N ASN A 10 -8.33 22.05 5.78
CA ASN A 10 -9.59 22.22 5.05
C ASN A 10 -9.33 22.28 3.54
N ASP A 11 -10.41 22.21 2.75
CA ASP A 11 -10.35 22.15 1.28
C ASP A 11 -9.63 23.38 0.67
N SER A 12 -9.76 24.55 1.28
CA SER A 12 -9.12 25.78 0.79
C SER A 12 -7.59 25.66 0.72
N TYR A 13 -6.98 24.86 1.58
CA TYR A 13 -5.54 24.62 1.55
C TYR A 13 -5.18 23.27 0.92
N LEU A 14 -5.97 22.21 1.14
CA LEU A 14 -5.69 20.87 0.62
C LEU A 14 -5.74 20.82 -0.92
N LYS A 15 -6.55 21.67 -1.57
CA LYS A 15 -6.59 21.76 -3.04
C LYS A 15 -5.22 22.03 -3.67
N TYR A 16 -4.38 22.85 -3.01
CA TYR A 16 -3.05 23.16 -3.53
C TYR A 16 -2.17 21.92 -3.52
N VAL A 17 -2.18 21.15 -2.43
CA VAL A 17 -1.44 19.88 -2.34
C VAL A 17 -1.93 18.92 -3.42
N GLY A 18 -3.24 18.82 -3.63
CA GLY A 18 -3.83 17.95 -4.65
C GLY A 18 -3.45 18.34 -6.08
N TRP A 19 -3.42 19.63 -6.41
CA TRP A 19 -2.93 20.10 -7.70
C TRP A 19 -1.44 19.84 -7.89
N THR A 20 -0.64 20.04 -6.84
CA THR A 20 0.81 19.81 -6.88
C THR A 20 1.19 18.33 -7.07
N LEU A 21 0.28 17.37 -6.84
CA LEU A 21 0.48 15.95 -7.23
C LEU A 21 0.62 15.75 -8.76
N HIS A 22 0.21 16.75 -9.55
CA HIS A 22 0.32 16.74 -11.02
C HIS A 22 1.56 17.49 -11.54
N ASP A 23 2.45 17.91 -10.65
CA ASP A 23 3.67 18.61 -11.06
C ASP A 23 4.56 17.74 -11.95
N ARG A 24 5.25 18.39 -12.89
CA ARG A 24 6.16 17.72 -13.84
C ARG A 24 7.42 17.19 -13.15
N GLN A 25 7.86 17.86 -12.09
CA GLN A 25 9.05 17.50 -11.31
C GLN A 25 8.68 16.47 -10.24
N GLY A 26 9.36 15.32 -10.22
CA GLY A 26 9.02 14.29 -9.24
C GLY A 26 9.45 14.63 -7.82
N GLU A 27 10.48 15.46 -7.60
CA GLU A 27 10.79 15.96 -6.26
C GLU A 27 9.60 16.69 -5.62
N VAL A 28 8.86 17.47 -6.44
CA VAL A 28 7.67 18.19 -5.99
C VAL A 28 6.56 17.19 -5.63
N ARG A 29 6.29 16.22 -6.51
CA ARG A 29 5.33 15.13 -6.25
C ARG A 29 5.68 14.34 -4.98
N LEU A 30 6.96 14.02 -4.80
CA LEU A 30 7.49 13.28 -3.64
C LEU A 30 7.23 14.02 -2.33
N LYS A 31 7.47 15.34 -2.30
CA LYS A 31 7.21 16.17 -1.11
C LYS A 31 5.72 16.21 -0.78
N CYS A 32 4.85 16.28 -1.79
CA CYS A 32 3.39 16.21 -1.58
C CYS A 32 2.97 14.89 -0.96
N LEU A 33 3.44 13.76 -1.49
CA LEU A 33 3.14 12.43 -0.93
C LEU A 33 3.58 12.32 0.53
N LYS A 34 4.82 12.72 0.85
CA LYS A 34 5.33 12.68 2.24
C LYS A 34 4.55 13.59 3.17
N ALA A 35 4.15 14.78 2.70
CA ALA A 35 3.30 15.68 3.47
C ALA A 35 1.94 15.03 3.77
N LEU A 36 1.31 14.41 2.76
CA LEU A 36 0.05 13.68 2.93
C LEU A 36 0.20 12.50 3.90
N GLN A 37 1.23 11.67 3.76
CA GLN A 37 1.50 10.57 4.69
C GLN A 37 1.56 11.05 6.15
N SER A 38 2.17 12.21 6.40
CA SER A 38 2.25 12.77 7.75
C SER A 38 0.88 13.15 8.35
N LEU A 39 -0.11 13.42 7.50
CA LEU A 39 -1.50 13.71 7.87
C LEU A 39 -2.28 12.40 8.08
N TYR A 40 -2.17 11.44 7.15
CA TYR A 40 -2.80 10.12 7.27
C TYR A 40 -2.19 9.21 8.34
N THR A 41 -1.07 9.59 8.94
CA THR A 41 -0.56 8.90 10.13
C THR A 41 -1.43 9.19 11.35
N ASN A 42 -2.07 10.36 11.42
CA ASN A 42 -2.98 10.70 12.52
C ASN A 42 -4.43 10.34 12.15
N ARG A 43 -4.95 9.29 12.78
CA ARG A 43 -6.31 8.77 12.54
C ARG A 43 -7.42 9.78 12.80
N GLU A 44 -7.22 10.72 13.74
CA GLU A 44 -8.20 11.75 14.07
C GLU A 44 -8.45 12.74 12.91
N LEU A 45 -7.51 12.83 11.96
CA LEU A 45 -7.60 13.73 10.82
C LEU A 45 -8.34 13.11 9.62
N PHE A 46 -8.64 11.81 9.64
CA PHE A 46 -9.25 11.12 8.49
C PHE A 46 -10.59 11.71 8.05
N PRO A 47 -11.53 12.05 8.94
CA PRO A 47 -12.80 12.67 8.53
C PRO A 47 -12.59 13.99 7.77
N LYS A 48 -11.55 14.75 8.11
CA LYS A 48 -11.21 16.00 7.42
C LYS A 48 -10.52 15.78 6.07
N LEU A 49 -9.94 14.59 5.85
CA LEU A 49 -9.24 14.21 4.63
C LEU A 49 -10.14 13.47 3.64
N GLU A 50 -11.27 12.92 4.07
CA GLU A 50 -12.14 12.06 3.26
C GLU A 50 -12.51 12.65 1.89
N LEU A 51 -12.99 13.91 1.86
CA LEU A 51 -13.30 14.61 0.61
C LEU A 51 -12.09 14.76 -0.31
N PHE A 52 -10.91 15.03 0.28
CA PHE A 52 -9.66 15.11 -0.47
C PHE A 52 -9.27 13.73 -1.03
N THR A 53 -9.36 12.68 -0.22
CA THR A 53 -9.10 11.30 -0.64
C THR A 53 -9.97 10.95 -1.82
N ASN A 54 -11.29 11.11 -1.70
CA ASN A 54 -12.25 10.74 -2.75
C ASN A 54 -11.98 11.49 -4.06
N ARG A 55 -11.57 12.76 -3.98
CA ARG A 55 -11.28 13.59 -5.15
C ARG A 55 -9.96 13.24 -5.84
N PHE A 56 -8.92 12.91 -5.08
CA PHE A 56 -7.56 12.73 -5.60
C PHE A 56 -7.07 11.27 -5.57
N LYS A 57 -7.92 10.32 -5.16
CA LYS A 57 -7.62 8.88 -5.07
C LYS A 57 -7.02 8.36 -6.37
N ASP A 58 -7.71 8.53 -7.49
CA ASP A 58 -7.28 7.99 -8.78
C ASP A 58 -5.89 8.51 -9.15
N ARG A 59 -5.61 9.79 -8.84
CA ARG A 59 -4.27 10.35 -9.05
C ARG A 59 -3.24 9.69 -8.14
N ILE A 60 -3.51 9.54 -6.84
CA ILE A 60 -2.60 8.91 -5.88
C ILE A 60 -2.31 7.46 -6.29
N VAL A 61 -3.33 6.69 -6.70
CA VAL A 61 -3.17 5.32 -7.18
C VAL A 61 -2.34 5.27 -8.47
N SER A 62 -2.60 6.17 -9.44
CA SER A 62 -1.79 6.24 -10.67
C SER A 62 -0.30 6.51 -10.40
N MET A 63 0.01 7.22 -9.31
CA MET A 63 1.40 7.52 -8.91
C MET A 63 2.14 6.30 -8.36
N THR A 64 1.47 5.18 -8.08
CA THR A 64 2.15 3.91 -7.78
C THR A 64 2.92 3.36 -8.98
N LEU A 65 2.59 3.83 -10.18
CA LEU A 65 3.26 3.60 -11.46
C LEU A 65 4.00 4.85 -11.96
N ASP A 66 4.39 5.76 -11.07
CA ASP A 66 5.11 6.97 -11.45
C ASP A 66 6.44 6.62 -12.14
N LYS A 67 6.82 7.45 -13.12
CA LYS A 67 8.10 7.33 -13.86
C LYS A 67 9.32 7.35 -12.94
N GLU A 68 9.21 8.01 -11.78
CA GLU A 68 10.27 8.10 -10.77
C GLU A 68 9.97 7.11 -9.63
N TYR A 69 10.84 6.12 -9.46
CA TYR A 69 10.60 5.04 -8.51
C TYR A 69 10.47 5.50 -7.05
N ASP A 70 11.18 6.55 -6.64
CA ASP A 70 11.04 7.10 -5.29
C ASP A 70 9.63 7.65 -5.04
N VAL A 71 9.02 8.28 -6.06
CA VAL A 71 7.64 8.76 -6.00
C VAL A 71 6.69 7.56 -5.92
N ALA A 72 6.92 6.52 -6.72
CA ALA A 72 6.11 5.31 -6.71
C ALA A 72 6.11 4.61 -5.33
N VAL A 73 7.27 4.48 -4.69
CA VAL A 73 7.38 3.90 -3.34
C VAL A 73 6.55 4.70 -2.33
N GLU A 74 6.68 6.03 -2.33
CA GLU A 74 5.93 6.87 -1.39
C GLU A 74 4.42 6.91 -1.71
N ALA A 75 4.02 6.70 -2.97
CA ALA A 75 2.63 6.57 -3.35
C ALA A 75 2.04 5.28 -2.79
N ILE A 76 2.74 4.14 -2.93
CA ILE A 76 2.29 2.84 -2.37
C ILE A 76 2.14 2.93 -0.85
N ARG A 77 3.10 3.57 -0.16
CA ARG A 77 3.01 3.81 1.29
C ARG A 77 1.81 4.67 1.67
N LEU A 78 1.52 5.72 0.90
CA LEU A 78 0.35 6.56 1.13
C LEU A 78 -0.96 5.78 0.93
N VAL A 79 -1.07 5.02 -0.15
CA VAL A 79 -2.22 4.13 -0.43
C VAL A 79 -2.41 3.12 0.70
N THR A 80 -1.31 2.58 1.24
CA THR A 80 -1.32 1.70 2.42
C THR A 80 -1.88 2.38 3.67
N LEU A 81 -1.57 3.65 3.91
CA LEU A 81 -2.12 4.41 5.03
C LEU A 81 -3.61 4.72 4.83
N ILE A 82 -4.02 5.07 3.61
CA ILE A 82 -5.43 5.32 3.26
C ILE A 82 -6.26 4.06 3.51
N LEU A 83 -5.80 2.91 3.00
CA LEU A 83 -6.45 1.61 3.21
C LEU A 83 -6.67 1.31 4.70
N HIS A 84 -5.71 1.67 5.54
CA HIS A 84 -5.76 1.35 6.96
C HIS A 84 -6.75 2.20 7.75
N GLY A 85 -7.06 3.42 7.31
CA GLY A 85 -8.06 4.24 7.99
C GLY A 85 -9.44 4.23 7.33
N SER A 86 -9.56 3.75 6.10
CA SER A 86 -10.86 3.40 5.50
C SER A 86 -10.67 2.28 4.47
N GLU A 87 -11.21 1.09 4.77
CA GLU A 87 -11.14 -0.05 3.84
C GLU A 87 -11.94 0.18 2.55
N GLU A 88 -12.97 1.03 2.62
CA GLU A 88 -13.85 1.38 1.50
C GLU A 88 -13.27 2.48 0.60
N ALA A 89 -12.17 3.13 1.03
CA ALA A 89 -11.56 4.21 0.25
C ALA A 89 -10.88 3.74 -1.04
N LEU A 90 -10.56 2.45 -1.18
CA LEU A 90 -9.93 1.88 -2.37
C LEU A 90 -10.82 0.82 -3.00
N SER A 91 -10.98 0.88 -4.32
CA SER A 91 -11.69 -0.17 -5.06
C SER A 91 -10.83 -1.45 -5.14
N ASN A 92 -11.46 -2.57 -5.54
CA ASN A 92 -10.73 -3.82 -5.77
C ASN A 92 -9.71 -3.66 -6.92
N GLU A 93 -10.07 -2.96 -7.99
CA GLU A 93 -9.18 -2.66 -9.12
C GLU A 93 -7.96 -1.83 -8.68
N ASP A 94 -8.18 -0.81 -7.82
CA ASP A 94 -7.08 -0.02 -7.24
C ASP A 94 -6.11 -0.92 -6.45
N CYS A 95 -6.63 -1.90 -5.70
CA CYS A 95 -5.82 -2.83 -4.92
C CYS A 95 -5.05 -3.82 -5.81
N GLU A 96 -5.71 -4.37 -6.84
CA GLU A 96 -5.10 -5.29 -7.81
C GLU A 96 -3.91 -4.65 -8.53
N ASN A 97 -4.06 -3.40 -8.95
CA ASN A 97 -2.98 -2.62 -9.55
C ASN A 97 -1.73 -2.55 -8.65
N VAL A 98 -1.92 -2.40 -7.33
CA VAL A 98 -0.80 -2.37 -6.37
C VAL A 98 -0.24 -3.77 -6.13
N TYR A 99 -1.06 -4.82 -6.16
CA TYR A 99 -0.59 -6.19 -5.98
C TYR A 99 0.37 -6.63 -7.08
N HIS A 100 0.12 -6.22 -8.33
CA HIS A 100 1.02 -6.52 -9.44
C HIS A 100 2.42 -5.92 -9.25
N LEU A 101 2.56 -4.86 -8.44
CA LEU A 101 3.85 -4.24 -8.17
C LEU A 101 4.78 -5.09 -7.30
N VAL A 102 4.27 -6.13 -6.64
CA VAL A 102 5.11 -7.13 -5.94
C VAL A 102 6.06 -7.83 -6.93
N TYR A 103 5.67 -7.91 -8.20
CA TYR A 103 6.47 -8.47 -9.28
C TYR A 103 7.44 -7.46 -9.94
N SER A 104 7.52 -6.23 -9.42
CA SER A 104 8.39 -5.20 -9.99
C SER A 104 9.87 -5.57 -9.90
N ALA A 105 10.62 -5.29 -10.98
CA ALA A 105 12.08 -5.42 -11.00
C ALA A 105 12.78 -4.45 -10.02
N HIS A 106 12.11 -3.35 -9.66
CA HIS A 106 12.64 -2.39 -8.70
C HIS A 106 12.33 -2.80 -7.26
N ARG A 107 13.34 -3.31 -6.55
CA ARG A 107 13.20 -3.91 -5.21
C ARG A 107 12.45 -3.02 -4.20
N PRO A 108 12.75 -1.72 -4.03
CA PRO A 108 11.99 -0.88 -3.10
C PRO A 108 10.48 -0.80 -3.39
N VAL A 109 10.09 -0.83 -4.67
CA VAL A 109 8.67 -0.83 -5.07
C VAL A 109 8.02 -2.15 -4.71
N ALA A 110 8.67 -3.27 -5.05
CA ALA A 110 8.18 -4.61 -4.72
C ALA A 110 8.02 -4.81 -3.20
N VAL A 111 8.96 -4.30 -2.39
CA VAL A 111 8.87 -4.35 -0.92
C VAL A 111 7.69 -3.53 -0.41
N ALA A 112 7.53 -2.29 -0.88
CA ALA A 112 6.41 -1.43 -0.46
C ALA A 112 5.05 -2.05 -0.86
N ALA A 113 4.96 -2.64 -2.05
CA ALA A 113 3.76 -3.35 -2.51
C ALA A 113 3.49 -4.61 -1.67
N GLY A 114 4.54 -5.32 -1.27
CA GLY A 114 4.44 -6.44 -0.34
C GLY A 114 3.90 -6.03 1.04
N GLU A 115 4.33 -4.87 1.56
CA GLU A 115 3.78 -4.30 2.79
C GLU A 115 2.29 -3.95 2.64
N PHE A 116 1.89 -3.38 1.51
CA PHE A 116 0.48 -3.11 1.20
C PHE A 116 -0.35 -4.41 1.18
N LEU A 117 0.13 -5.42 0.45
CA LEU A 117 -0.53 -6.74 0.36
C LEU A 117 -0.66 -7.38 1.73
N HIS A 118 0.43 -7.38 2.52
CA HIS A 118 0.41 -7.85 3.89
C HIS A 118 -0.69 -7.14 4.67
N LYS A 119 -0.70 -5.80 4.70
CA LYS A 119 -1.75 -5.09 5.44
C LYS A 119 -3.15 -5.41 4.94
N LYS A 120 -3.42 -5.51 3.64
CA LYS A 120 -4.77 -5.86 3.15
C LYS A 120 -5.20 -7.26 3.56
N LEU A 121 -4.30 -8.25 3.47
CA LEU A 121 -4.60 -9.64 3.86
C LEU A 121 -4.78 -9.78 5.38
N PHE A 122 -4.02 -9.03 6.17
CA PHE A 122 -4.05 -9.08 7.64
C PHE A 122 -5.01 -8.09 8.29
N SER A 123 -5.53 -7.06 7.59
CA SER A 123 -6.62 -6.24 8.12
C SER A 123 -7.92 -7.04 8.27
N ARG A 124 -8.09 -8.11 7.47
CA ARG A 124 -9.18 -9.09 7.62
C ARG A 124 -8.97 -10.08 8.78
N HIS A 125 -7.83 -10.03 9.47
CA HIS A 125 -7.51 -10.91 10.59
C HIS A 125 -7.97 -10.28 11.92
N ASP A 126 -9.16 -10.68 12.36
CA ASP A 126 -9.63 -10.47 13.73
C ASP A 126 -8.77 -11.31 14.70
N PRO A 127 -8.10 -10.71 15.71
CA PRO A 127 -7.29 -11.43 16.68
C PRO A 127 -8.06 -12.55 17.42
N GLN A 128 -9.38 -12.39 17.57
CA GLN A 128 -10.23 -13.38 18.23
C GLN A 128 -10.43 -14.65 17.38
N ALA A 129 -10.43 -14.52 16.04
CA ALA A 129 -10.58 -15.66 15.14
C ALA A 129 -9.30 -16.52 15.10
N GLU A 130 -8.12 -15.89 15.22
CA GLU A 130 -6.84 -16.59 15.23
C GLU A 130 -6.63 -17.40 16.51
N GLU A 131 -7.04 -16.89 17.69
CA GLU A 131 -6.94 -17.65 18.93
C GLU A 131 -7.92 -18.85 18.95
N ALA A 132 -9.09 -18.72 18.32
CA ALA A 132 -10.04 -19.81 18.14
C ALA A 132 -9.56 -20.87 17.12
N LEU A 133 -8.88 -20.45 16.04
CA LEU A 133 -8.31 -21.33 15.02
C LEU A 133 -7.01 -22.01 15.48
N ALA A 134 -6.16 -21.30 16.24
CA ALA A 134 -4.94 -21.82 16.84
C ALA A 134 -5.23 -22.86 17.93
N LYS A 135 -6.34 -22.70 18.68
CA LYS A 135 -6.83 -23.72 19.62
C LYS A 135 -7.41 -24.97 18.93
N ARG A 136 -7.87 -24.86 17.67
CA ARG A 136 -8.46 -25.98 16.91
C ARG A 136 -7.50 -26.74 16.01
N ARG A 137 -6.42 -26.10 15.54
CA ARG A 137 -5.43 -26.72 14.63
C ARG A 137 -4.06 -26.67 15.27
N GLY A 138 -3.64 -27.79 15.86
CA GLY A 138 -2.29 -27.96 16.37
C GLY A 138 -1.25 -27.57 15.32
N ARG A 139 -0.28 -26.74 15.74
CA ARG A 139 0.99 -26.42 15.06
C ARG A 139 0.88 -26.22 13.54
N ASN A 140 0.08 -25.26 13.08
CA ASN A 140 0.43 -24.53 11.86
C ASN A 140 1.18 -23.27 12.30
N SER A 141 2.45 -23.14 11.91
CA SER A 141 3.19 -21.91 12.15
C SER A 141 2.45 -20.75 11.43
N PRO A 142 2.40 -19.54 12.00
CA PRO A 142 1.81 -18.38 11.32
C PRO A 142 2.43 -18.16 9.91
N ASN A 143 3.69 -18.57 9.74
CA ASN A 143 4.39 -18.58 8.46
C ASN A 143 3.77 -19.55 7.42
N GLY A 144 3.14 -20.64 7.82
CA GLY A 144 2.53 -21.61 6.91
C GLY A 144 1.27 -21.06 6.21
N ASN A 145 0.47 -20.25 6.92
CA ASN A 145 -0.69 -19.58 6.32
C ASN A 145 -0.24 -18.43 5.39
N LEU A 146 0.79 -17.68 5.79
CA LEU A 146 1.46 -16.68 4.95
C LEU A 146 1.97 -17.27 3.63
N ILE A 147 2.70 -18.38 3.71
CA ILE A 147 3.24 -19.08 2.53
C ILE A 147 2.09 -19.59 1.66
N ARG A 148 1.03 -20.14 2.24
CA ARG A 148 -0.13 -20.62 1.49
C ARG A 148 -0.89 -19.49 0.78
N MET A 149 -1.08 -18.35 1.45
CA MET A 149 -1.70 -17.16 0.86
C MET A 149 -0.85 -16.54 -0.24
N LEU A 150 0.48 -16.49 -0.05
CA LEU A 150 1.41 -16.06 -1.08
C LEU A 150 1.40 -16.99 -2.30
N VAL A 151 1.33 -18.31 -2.07
CA VAL A 151 1.23 -19.31 -3.15
C VAL A 151 -0.10 -19.18 -3.89
N LEU A 152 -1.21 -18.99 -3.19
CA LEU A 152 -2.53 -18.78 -3.82
C LEU A 152 -2.57 -17.48 -4.61
N PHE A 153 -2.07 -16.38 -4.03
CA PHE A 153 -1.92 -15.11 -4.74
C PHE A 153 -1.06 -15.25 -6.00
N PHE A 154 0.05 -16.00 -5.93
CA PHE A 154 0.90 -16.28 -7.08
C PHE A 154 0.22 -17.14 -8.16
N LEU A 155 -0.62 -18.10 -7.75
CA LEU A 155 -1.39 -18.94 -8.67
C LEU A 155 -2.57 -18.20 -9.34
N GLU A 156 -3.18 -17.25 -8.65
CA GLU A 156 -4.24 -16.38 -9.19
C GLU A 156 -3.69 -15.23 -10.04
N SER A 157 -2.45 -14.81 -9.79
CA SER A 157 -1.73 -13.85 -10.63
C SER A 157 -1.27 -14.56 -11.90
N GLU A 158 -2.00 -14.48 -13.02
CA GLU A 158 -1.59 -15.02 -14.33
C GLU A 158 -0.37 -14.30 -14.95
N LEU A 159 0.70 -14.04 -14.19
CA LEU A 159 1.96 -13.48 -14.67
C LEU A 159 2.97 -14.61 -14.95
N HIS A 160 2.63 -15.48 -15.89
CA HIS A 160 3.41 -16.66 -16.23
C HIS A 160 4.53 -16.44 -17.28
N GLU A 161 4.72 -15.23 -17.83
CA GLU A 161 5.56 -15.06 -19.04
C GLU A 161 6.91 -14.34 -18.90
N MET A 162 7.40 -13.98 -17.70
CA MET A 162 8.72 -13.32 -17.59
C MET A 162 9.76 -14.16 -16.81
N GLN A 163 10.61 -14.87 -17.58
CA GLN A 163 11.87 -15.57 -17.22
C GLN A 163 12.89 -14.67 -16.44
N PRO A 164 14.13 -15.13 -16.16
CA PRO A 164 14.68 -16.14 -15.25
C PRO A 164 15.30 -15.51 -13.98
N THR A 165 15.08 -14.22 -13.74
CA THR A 165 15.63 -13.45 -12.59
C THR A 165 15.00 -13.84 -11.25
N TRP A 166 13.79 -14.42 -11.30
CA TRP A 166 12.99 -14.87 -10.16
C TRP A 166 13.65 -15.95 -9.30
N TRP A 167 14.31 -16.95 -9.92
CA TRP A 167 15.00 -18.02 -9.18
C TRP A 167 16.14 -17.48 -8.30
N THR A 168 16.78 -16.39 -8.73
CA THR A 168 17.95 -15.82 -8.04
C THR A 168 17.55 -15.05 -6.77
N VAL A 169 16.35 -14.46 -6.76
CA VAL A 169 15.85 -13.66 -5.62
C VAL A 169 15.11 -14.54 -4.62
N CYS A 170 14.20 -15.39 -5.07
CA CYS A 170 13.44 -16.28 -4.18
C CYS A 170 14.30 -17.43 -3.62
N GLY A 171 15.30 -17.92 -4.37
CA GLY A 171 16.20 -18.97 -3.91
C GLY A 171 17.11 -18.57 -2.73
N ARG A 172 17.33 -17.28 -2.49
CA ARG A 172 18.06 -16.79 -1.29
C ARG A 172 17.16 -16.66 -0.07
N ALA A 173 15.88 -16.35 -0.24
CA ALA A 173 14.94 -16.26 0.87
C ALA A 173 14.60 -17.64 1.46
N LEU A 174 14.58 -18.69 0.62
CA LEU A 174 14.29 -20.06 1.04
C LEU A 174 15.48 -20.82 1.63
N LYS A 175 16.73 -20.35 1.43
CA LYS A 175 17.93 -21.00 1.98
C LYS A 175 18.27 -20.60 3.42
N ASN A 176 17.59 -19.60 3.98
CA ASN A 176 17.80 -19.10 5.34
C ASN A 176 16.60 -19.39 6.28
N CYS A 177 15.73 -20.34 5.90
CA CYS A 177 14.71 -20.93 6.77
C CYS A 177 15.06 -22.39 7.03
#